data_AF-A0A5P9CFB2-F1
#
_entry.id   AF-A0A5P9CFB2-F1
#
_cell.length_a   1.000
_cell.length_b   1.000
_cell.length_c   1.000
_cell.angle_alpha   90.00
_cell.angle_beta   90.00
_cell.angle_gamma   90.00
#
_symmetry.space_group_name_H-M   'P 1'
#
loop_
_entity.id
_entity.type
_entity.pdbx_description
1 polymer ?
#
loop_
_entity_poly.entity_id
_entity_poly.type
_entity_poly.pdbx_seq_one_letter_code
_entity_poly.pdbx_strand_id
1 'polypeptide(L)'
;MEISSNAFSSGLNGIQAGQRRVEQAASDIASNAVTEPQQPSQTPPQNQVNPTPQSAEQTRPDLAESLVALRVGENEVRASSRVVETADEVLGTLIDTRA
;
A
#
# COMPACT_ATOMS: atom_id res chain seq x y z
N MET A 1 32.68 3.40 3.72
CA MET A 1 31.82 4.46 3.14
C MET A 1 30.94 3.94 2.00
N GLU A 2 31.36 2.95 1.19
CA GLU A 2 30.52 2.42 0.10
C GLU A 2 29.19 1.81 0.57
N ILE A 3 29.17 1.17 1.74
CA ILE A 3 27.95 0.53 2.28
C ILE A 3 26.86 1.56 2.59
N SER A 4 27.20 2.73 3.17
CA SER A 4 26.24 3.78 3.50
C SER A 4 25.65 4.44 2.24
N SER A 5 26.48 4.66 1.21
CA SER A 5 26.02 5.19 -0.08
C SER A 5 25.07 4.22 -0.80
N ASN A 6 25.35 2.92 -0.71
CA ASN A 6 24.52 1.89 -1.32
C ASN A 6 23.23 1.62 -0.53
N ALA A 7 23.26 1.73 0.79
CA ALA A 7 22.08 1.63 1.65
C ALA A 7 21.14 2.84 1.46
N PHE A 8 21.69 4.05 1.40
CA PHE A 8 20.94 5.27 1.14
C PHE A 8 20.26 5.23 -0.24
N SER A 9 20.99 4.85 -1.29
CA SER A 9 20.41 4.71 -2.64
C SER A 9 19.34 3.62 -2.68
N SER A 10 19.56 2.46 -2.03
CA SER A 10 18.58 1.38 -1.94
C SER A 10 17.31 1.83 -1.20
N GLY A 11 17.46 2.59 -0.11
CA GLY A 11 16.35 3.19 0.62
C GLY A 11 15.57 4.18 -0.25
N LEU A 12 16.24 5.08 -0.97
CA LEU A 12 15.56 6.00 -1.90
C LEU A 12 14.80 5.28 -3.01
N ASN A 13 15.40 4.23 -3.59
CA ASN A 13 14.73 3.42 -4.61
C ASN A 13 13.49 2.71 -4.04
N GLY A 14 13.58 2.16 -2.83
CA GLY A 14 12.44 1.52 -2.16
C GLY A 14 11.32 2.51 -1.81
N ILE A 15 11.65 3.74 -1.39
CA ILE A 15 10.66 4.80 -1.17
C ILE A 15 9.91 5.14 -2.47
N GLN A 16 10.63 5.31 -3.58
CA GLN A 16 10.03 5.61 -4.88
C GLN A 16 9.20 4.44 -5.43
N ALA A 17 9.64 3.21 -5.22
CA ALA A 17 8.87 2.02 -5.60
C ALA A 17 7.59 1.88 -4.75
N GLY A 18 7.71 2.03 -3.43
CA GLY A 18 6.60 1.99 -2.50
C GLY A 18 5.58 3.10 -2.75
N GLN A 19 6.03 4.33 -3.04
CA GLN A 19 5.15 5.46 -3.37
C GLN A 19 4.30 5.16 -4.61
N ARG A 20 4.89 4.62 -5.67
CA ARG A 20 4.14 4.23 -6.89
C ARG A 20 3.11 3.13 -6.60
N ARG A 21 3.47 2.15 -5.77
CA ARG A 21 2.55 1.07 -5.38
C ARG A 21 1.38 1.58 -4.54
N VAL A 22 1.64 2.49 -3.61
CA VAL A 22 0.62 3.15 -2.78
C VAL A 22 -0.35 3.94 -3.66
N GLU A 23 0.16 4.72 -4.63
CA GLU A 23 -0.66 5.51 -5.55
C GLU A 23 -1.61 4.64 -6.38
N GLN A 24 -1.08 3.55 -6.97
CA GLN A 24 -1.88 2.61 -7.76
C GLN A 24 -2.97 1.95 -6.90
N ALA A 25 -2.60 1.43 -5.72
CA ALA A 25 -3.53 0.78 -4.82
C ALA A 25 -4.61 1.75 -4.32
N ALA A 26 -4.26 3.00 -4.04
CA ALA A 26 -5.22 4.04 -3.65
C ALA A 26 -6.22 4.33 -4.78
N SER A 27 -5.77 4.38 -6.04
CA SER A 27 -6.65 4.56 -7.20
C SER A 27 -7.63 3.39 -7.38
N ASP A 28 -7.17 2.15 -7.19
CA ASP A 28 -8.02 0.96 -7.28
C ASP A 28 -9.06 0.93 -6.14
N ILE A 29 -8.65 1.25 -4.91
CA ILE A 29 -9.56 1.40 -3.76
C ILE A 29 -10.60 2.49 -4.02
N ALA A 30 -10.19 3.67 -4.51
CA ALA A 30 -11.10 4.77 -4.78
C ALA A 30 -12.13 4.41 -5.86
N SER A 31 -11.69 3.71 -6.91
CA SER A 31 -12.57 3.25 -8.00
C SER A 31 -13.61 2.24 -7.51
N ASN A 32 -13.19 1.34 -6.61
CA ASN A 32 -14.07 0.32 -6.03
C ASN A 32 -15.02 0.92 -4.98
N ALA A 33 -14.56 1.88 -4.17
CA ALA A 33 -15.38 2.56 -3.17
C ALA A 33 -16.52 3.38 -3.78
N VAL A 34 -16.31 3.99 -4.94
CA VAL A 34 -17.36 4.75 -5.67
C VAL A 34 -18.45 3.83 -6.24
N THR A 35 -18.15 2.55 -6.43
CA THR A 35 -19.09 1.55 -6.98
C THR A 35 -20.01 0.94 -5.91
N GLU A 36 -19.84 1.27 -4.63
CA GLU A 36 -20.76 0.91 -3.54
C GLU A 36 -21.70 2.08 -3.13
N PRO A 37 -22.84 2.30 -3.81
CA PRO A 37 -24.05 2.68 -3.11
C PRO A 37 -24.60 1.40 -2.47
N GLN A 38 -24.30 1.18 -1.19
CA GLN A 38 -25.05 0.23 -0.37
C GLN A 38 -26.52 0.69 -0.36
N GLN A 39 -27.30 0.11 -1.28
CA GLN A 39 -28.72 0.27 -1.38
C GLN A 39 -29.33 -0.12 -0.03
N PRO A 40 -30.06 0.78 0.66
CA PRO A 40 -30.75 0.41 1.89
C PRO A 40 -31.71 -0.72 1.56
N SER A 41 -31.54 -1.83 2.28
CA SER A 41 -32.28 -3.08 2.18
C SER A 41 -33.79 -2.78 2.15
N GLN A 42 -34.39 -2.76 0.97
CA GLN A 42 -35.84 -2.70 0.83
C GLN A 42 -36.41 -4.11 1.03
N THR A 43 -37.39 -4.16 1.92
CA THR A 43 -38.21 -5.30 2.36
C THR A 43 -38.60 -6.32 1.28
N PRO A 44 -38.70 -7.62 1.61
CA PRO A 44 -39.06 -8.67 0.66
C PRO A 44 -40.57 -8.73 0.37
N PRO A 45 -40.95 -8.98 -0.90
CA PRO A 45 -41.99 -9.96 -1.18
C PRO A 45 -41.40 -11.18 -1.90
N GLN A 46 -41.79 -12.34 -1.39
CA GLN A 46 -41.41 -13.68 -1.82
C GLN A 46 -41.88 -13.94 -3.27
N ASN A 47 -40.97 -14.42 -4.12
CA ASN A 47 -41.16 -15.18 -5.39
C ASN A 47 -40.27 -14.69 -6.54
N GLN A 48 -38.95 -14.65 -6.33
CA GLN A 48 -38.00 -14.75 -7.44
C GLN A 48 -36.94 -15.78 -7.07
N VAL A 49 -37.14 -16.99 -7.57
CA VAL A 49 -36.10 -18.01 -7.65
C VAL A 49 -35.02 -17.48 -8.59
N ASN A 50 -33.81 -17.29 -8.03
CA ASN A 50 -32.57 -16.89 -8.70
C ASN A 50 -32.25 -15.38 -8.81
N PRO A 51 -31.77 -14.74 -7.73
CA PRO A 51 -30.71 -13.76 -7.86
C PRO A 51 -29.38 -14.53 -7.96
N THR A 52 -28.67 -14.45 -9.07
CA THR A 52 -27.25 -14.86 -9.09
C THR A 52 -26.46 -13.66 -8.53
N PRO A 53 -25.90 -13.70 -7.31
CA PRO A 53 -25.08 -12.61 -6.79
C PRO A 53 -23.63 -12.67 -7.33
N GLN A 54 -23.43 -13.01 -8.61
CA GLN A 54 -22.08 -13.26 -9.12
C GLN A 54 -21.20 -12.00 -9.09
N SER A 55 -21.79 -10.82 -9.29
CA SER A 55 -21.06 -9.54 -9.33
C SER A 55 -20.53 -9.08 -7.95
N ALA A 56 -21.22 -9.42 -6.86
CA ALA A 56 -20.82 -8.98 -5.50
C ALA A 56 -19.64 -9.79 -4.94
N GLU A 57 -19.43 -11.00 -5.43
CA GLU A 57 -18.32 -11.88 -5.01
C GLU A 57 -17.02 -11.60 -5.78
N GLN A 58 -17.08 -10.97 -6.95
CA GLN A 58 -15.90 -10.63 -7.78
C GLN A 58 -15.25 -9.31 -7.37
N THR A 59 -16.02 -8.32 -6.88
CA THR A 59 -15.49 -7.01 -6.45
C THR A 59 -14.84 -7.05 -5.06
N ARG A 60 -15.30 -7.93 -4.16
CA ARG A 60 -14.75 -8.10 -2.80
C ARG A 60 -13.28 -8.57 -2.74
N PRO A 61 -12.83 -9.59 -3.49
CA PRO A 61 -11.42 -9.99 -3.49
C PRO A 61 -10.52 -8.90 -4.07
N ASP A 62 -11.02 -8.11 -5.02
CA ASP A 62 -10.28 -7.02 -5.65
C ASP A 62 -9.98 -5.87 -4.67
N LEU A 63 -10.99 -5.40 -3.92
CA LEU A 63 -10.78 -4.37 -2.89
C LEU A 63 -9.86 -4.84 -1.74
N ALA A 64 -10.03 -6.09 -1.29
CA ALA A 64 -9.17 -6.65 -0.25
C ALA A 64 -7.70 -6.73 -0.71
N GLU A 65 -7.47 -7.14 -1.96
CA GLU A 65 -6.15 -7.16 -2.58
C GLU A 65 -5.56 -5.73 -2.68
N SER A 66 -6.34 -4.74 -3.12
CA SER A 66 -5.86 -3.35 -3.18
C SER A 66 -5.50 -2.79 -1.80
N LEU A 67 -6.26 -3.11 -0.75
CA LEU A 67 -5.94 -2.70 0.63
C LEU A 67 -4.65 -3.37 1.14
N VAL A 68 -4.43 -4.64 0.80
CA VAL A 68 -3.18 -5.33 1.13
C VAL A 68 -2.01 -4.71 0.36
N ALA A 69 -2.17 -4.46 -0.93
CA ALA A 69 -1.14 -3.84 -1.77
C ALA A 69 -0.75 -2.44 -1.26
N LEU A 70 -1.74 -1.64 -0.85
CA LEU A 70 -1.53 -0.35 -0.19
C LEU A 70 -0.67 -0.52 1.06
N ARG A 71 -1.04 -1.46 1.94
CA ARG A 71 -0.33 -1.71 3.19
C ARG A 71 1.10 -2.21 2.98
N VAL A 72 1.31 -3.05 1.98
CA VAL A 72 2.65 -3.52 1.58
C VAL A 72 3.50 -2.34 1.10
N GLY A 73 2.94 -1.45 0.26
CA GLY A 73 3.62 -0.24 -0.19
C GLY A 73 4.00 0.70 0.96
N GLU A 74 3.08 0.94 1.91
CA GLU A 74 3.39 1.71 3.12
C GLU A 74 4.52 1.09 3.96
N ASN A 75 4.52 -0.24 4.10
CA ASN A 75 5.55 -0.94 4.85
C ASN A 75 6.91 -0.83 4.16
N GLU A 76 6.95 -0.98 2.84
CA GLU A 76 8.16 -0.81 2.04
C GLU A 76 8.77 0.59 2.23
N VAL A 77 7.95 1.64 2.11
CA VAL A 77 8.39 3.03 2.36
C VAL A 77 8.94 3.18 3.78
N ARG A 78 8.24 2.63 4.79
CA ARG A 78 8.66 2.71 6.20
C ARG A 78 9.94 1.93 6.48
N ALA A 79 10.13 0.78 5.84
CA ALA A 79 11.35 -0.01 5.96
C ALA A 79 12.53 0.74 5.31
N SER A 80 12.32 1.26 4.11
CA SER A 80 13.31 2.05 3.39
C SER A 80 13.68 3.35 4.11
N SER A 81 12.73 4.02 4.78
CA SER A 81 13.03 5.22 5.57
C SER A 81 13.96 4.91 6.75
N ARG A 82 13.78 3.77 7.41
CA ARG A 82 14.70 3.31 8.49
C ARG A 82 16.09 3.00 7.95
N VAL A 83 16.22 2.46 6.74
CA VAL A 83 17.53 2.23 6.12
C VAL A 83 18.24 3.55 5.84
N VAL A 84 17.50 4.56 5.38
CA VAL A 84 18.04 5.92 5.17
C VAL A 84 18.48 6.56 6.49
N GLU A 85 17.65 6.46 7.53
CA GLU A 85 17.94 7.00 8.87
C GLU A 85 19.19 6.34 9.48
N THR A 86 19.27 5.01 9.45
CA THR A 86 20.45 4.28 9.95
C THR A 86 21.71 4.57 9.13
N ALA A 87 21.59 4.80 7.82
CA ALA A 87 22.72 5.23 7.00
C ALA A 87 23.22 6.63 7.40
N ASP A 88 22.32 7.54 7.78
CA ASP A 88 22.66 8.88 8.28
C ASP A 88 23.30 8.83 9.67
N GLU A 89 22.75 8.04 10.59
CA GLU A 89 23.33 7.82 11.94
C GLU A 89 24.74 7.22 11.86
N VAL A 90 24.96 6.22 11.00
CA VAL A 90 26.30 5.63 10.78
C VAL A 90 27.24 6.66 10.16
N LEU A 91 26.77 7.52 9.27
CA LEU A 91 27.60 8.59 8.71
C LEU A 91 27.97 9.63 9.79
N GLY A 92 27.01 10.05 10.62
CA GLY A 92 27.22 10.99 11.71
C GLY A 92 28.24 10.47 12.73
N THR A 93 28.10 9.21 13.15
CA THR A 93 29.06 8.56 14.08
C THR A 93 30.46 8.40 13.48
N LEU A 94 30.59 8.21 12.16
CA LEU A 94 31.89 8.18 11.47
C LEU A 94 32.55 9.56 11.35
N ILE A 95 31.76 10.65 11.30
CA ILE A 95 32.29 12.02 11.33
C ILE A 95 32.80 12.34 12.73
N ASP A 96 32.00 12.03 13.76
CA ASP A 96 32.31 12.34 15.17
C ASP A 96 33.57 11.59 15.67
N THR A 97 33.79 10.36 15.17
CA THR A 97 35.01 9.59 15.49
C THR A 97 36.27 10.03 14.75
N ARG A 98 36.14 10.85 13.70
CA ARG A 98 37.28 11.38 12.91
C ARG A 98 37.66 12.81 13.26
N ALA A 99 36.86 13.51 14.09
CA ALA A 99 37.08 14.89 14.50
C ALA A 99 37.86 14.94 15.83
#